data_AF-A0A6P0GNX9-F1
#
_entry.id   AF-A0A6P0GNX9-F1
#
_cell.length_a   1.000
_cell.length_b   1.000
_cell.length_c   1.000
_cell.angle_alpha   90.00
_cell.angle_beta   90.00
_cell.angle_gamma   90.00
#
_symmetry.space_group_name_H-M   'P 1'
#
loop_
_entity.id
_entity.type
_entity.pdbx_description
1 polymer ?
#
loop_
_entity_poly.entity_id
_entity_poly.type
_entity_poly.pdbx_seq_one_letter_code
_entity_poly.pdbx_strand_id
1 'polypeptide(L)' 'MFEDQTIELLPARTTLQAGWGGNGGRGGRGGDALAASVAVVIIYGDVINSEITVISGDATATGGGGGAGGAGGAGGNG' A
#
# COMPACT_ATOMS: atom_id res chain seq x y z
N MET A 1 50.68 -42.70 39.59
CA MET A 1 51.22 -41.52 38.91
C MET A 1 50.14 -41.08 37.95
N PHE A 2 49.44 -40.01 38.26
CA PHE A 2 48.41 -39.44 37.40
C PHE A 2 49.03 -38.22 36.74
N GLU A 3 48.97 -38.18 35.42
CA GLU A 3 49.59 -37.17 34.59
C GLU A 3 48.66 -35.95 34.59
N ASP A 4 49.14 -34.81 35.07
CA ASP A 4 48.37 -33.57 35.11
C ASP A 4 48.09 -33.12 33.67
N GLN A 5 46.91 -33.42 33.16
CA GLN A 5 46.44 -32.93 31.87
C GLN A 5 45.89 -31.51 32.02
N THR A 6 46.60 -30.53 31.49
CA THR A 6 46.10 -29.15 31.39
C THR A 6 45.10 -29.07 30.24
N ILE A 7 43.81 -28.99 30.56
CA ILE A 7 42.77 -28.72 29.55
C ILE A 7 42.74 -27.19 29.34
N GLU A 8 43.14 -26.75 28.14
CA GLU A 8 43.05 -25.34 27.75
C GLU A 8 41.58 -24.98 27.50
N LEU A 9 41.05 -24.07 28.33
CA LEU A 9 39.71 -23.53 28.14
C LEU A 9 39.75 -22.50 27.02
N LEU A 10 39.16 -22.85 25.88
CA LEU A 10 38.91 -21.88 24.81
C LEU A 10 38.11 -20.69 25.38
N PRO A 11 38.45 -19.45 25.00
CA PRO A 11 37.70 -18.26 25.44
C PRO A 11 36.21 -18.40 25.14
N ALA A 12 35.37 -17.91 26.03
CA ALA A 12 33.92 -17.94 25.87
C ALA A 12 33.52 -17.30 24.52
N ARG A 13 32.81 -18.06 23.67
CA ARG A 13 32.29 -17.56 22.39
C ARG A 13 31.22 -16.51 22.68
N THR A 14 31.45 -15.25 22.32
CA THR A 14 30.40 -14.23 22.30
C THR A 14 29.44 -14.53 21.15
N THR A 15 28.20 -14.91 21.45
CA THR A 15 27.13 -15.00 20.44
C THR A 15 26.54 -13.60 20.24
N LEU A 16 26.61 -13.07 19.03
CA LEU A 16 25.97 -11.81 18.66
C LEU A 16 24.49 -12.09 18.41
N GLN A 17 23.59 -11.71 19.32
CA GLN A 17 22.16 -11.82 19.06
C GLN A 17 21.77 -10.61 18.19
N ALA A 18 21.54 -10.87 16.90
CA ALA A 18 20.94 -9.90 15.99
C ALA A 18 19.48 -9.70 16.46
N GLY A 19 19.19 -8.61 17.17
CA GLY A 19 17.84 -8.37 17.64
C GLY A 19 16.91 -8.05 16.49
N TRP A 20 15.62 -8.14 16.79
CA TRP A 20 14.57 -8.05 15.79
C TRP A 20 14.41 -6.59 15.34
N GLY A 21 14.60 -6.36 14.03
CA GLY A 21 14.29 -5.08 13.40
C GLY A 21 12.81 -4.72 13.58
N GLY A 22 12.53 -3.43 13.71
CA GLY A 22 11.17 -2.92 13.88
C GLY A 22 10.37 -3.04 12.57
N ASN A 23 9.09 -3.36 12.69
CA ASN A 23 8.21 -3.47 11.52
C ASN A 23 7.98 -2.09 10.86
N GLY A 24 8.00 -2.03 9.53
CA GLY A 24 7.74 -0.80 8.76
C GLY A 24 6.32 -0.27 8.94
N GLY A 25 6.15 1.02 8.65
CA GLY A 25 4.86 1.71 8.74
C GLY A 25 3.93 1.38 7.58
N ARG A 26 2.62 1.35 7.82
CA ARG A 26 1.62 1.18 6.76
C ARG A 26 1.59 2.41 5.85
N GLY A 27 1.44 2.18 4.54
CA GLY A 27 1.21 3.25 3.56
C GLY A 27 -0.12 3.96 3.75
N GLY A 28 -0.25 5.14 3.14
CA GLY A 28 -1.45 5.96 3.19
C GLY A 28 -2.53 5.45 2.24
N ARG A 29 -3.82 5.63 2.60
CA ARG A 29 -4.95 5.36 1.71
C ARG A 29 -4.87 6.30 0.49
N GLY A 30 -5.15 5.76 -0.70
CA GLY A 30 -5.33 6.56 -1.91
C GLY A 30 -6.55 7.48 -1.82
N GLY A 31 -6.63 8.44 -2.73
CA GLY A 31 -7.76 9.38 -2.80
C GLY A 31 -8.99 8.75 -3.45
N ASP A 32 -10.17 9.03 -2.90
CA ASP A 32 -11.44 8.57 -3.47
C ASP A 32 -11.72 9.22 -4.84
N ALA A 33 -12.41 8.48 -5.71
CA ALA A 33 -12.80 8.94 -7.05
C ALA A 33 -14.33 8.94 -7.17
N LEU A 34 -14.91 10.05 -7.63
CA LEU A 34 -16.34 10.16 -7.93
C LEU A 34 -16.52 10.85 -9.28
N ALA A 35 -17.27 10.22 -10.18
CA ALA A 35 -17.71 10.80 -11.44
C ALA A 35 -19.23 10.70 -11.53
N ALA A 36 -19.88 11.76 -12.03
CA ALA A 36 -21.29 11.77 -12.32
C ALA A 36 -21.51 12.42 -13.69
N SER A 37 -22.38 11.82 -14.52
CA SER A 37 -22.85 12.42 -15.77
C SER A 37 -24.34 12.69 -15.69
N VAL A 38 -24.77 13.69 -16.45
CA VAL A 38 -26.18 14.06 -16.64
C VAL A 38 -26.44 14.09 -18.13
N ALA A 39 -27.62 13.62 -18.54
CA ALA A 39 -28.09 13.68 -19.92
C ALA A 39 -29.31 14.61 -20.01
N VAL A 40 -29.38 15.34 -21.12
CA VAL A 40 -30.57 16.11 -21.52
C VAL A 40 -31.20 15.41 -22.70
N VAL A 41 -32.49 15.11 -22.59
CA VAL A 41 -33.30 14.55 -23.66
C VAL A 41 -34.19 15.65 -24.20
N ILE A 42 -34.08 15.92 -25.50
CA ILE A 42 -34.91 16.89 -26.19
C ILE A 42 -35.75 16.15 -27.22
N ILE A 43 -37.06 16.37 -27.16
CA ILE A 43 -38.04 15.77 -28.06
C ILE A 43 -38.68 16.90 -28.86
N TYR A 44 -38.53 16.87 -30.18
CA TYR A 44 -39.13 17.82 -31.10
C TYR A 44 -40.15 17.10 -31.98
N GLY A 45 -41.36 17.66 -32.14
CA GLY A 45 -42.38 17.14 -33.07
C GLY A 45 -43.71 16.77 -32.41
N ASP A 46 -44.62 16.25 -33.24
CA ASP A 46 -45.95 15.73 -32.86
C ASP A 46 -45.84 14.22 -32.53
N VAL A 47 -46.86 13.67 -31.87
CA VAL A 47 -47.02 12.27 -31.43
C VAL A 47 -46.65 11.24 -32.51
N ILE A 48 -46.78 11.61 -33.79
CA ILE A 48 -46.58 10.71 -34.94
C ILE A 48 -45.19 10.90 -35.60
N ASN A 49 -44.55 12.07 -35.47
CA ASN A 49 -43.25 12.38 -36.09
C ASN A 49 -42.38 13.17 -35.11
N SER A 50 -41.81 12.47 -34.13
CA SER A 50 -40.88 13.05 -33.16
C SER A 50 -39.42 12.73 -33.51
N GLU A 51 -38.57 13.75 -33.45
CA GLU A 51 -37.12 13.61 -33.42
C GLU A 51 -36.64 13.64 -31.97
N ILE A 52 -35.86 12.63 -31.58
CA ILE A 52 -35.28 12.51 -30.25
C ILE A 52 -33.79 12.81 -30.34
N THR A 53 -33.36 13.86 -29.64
CA THR A 53 -31.94 14.18 -29.47
C THR A 53 -31.55 13.95 -28.01
N VAL A 54 -30.51 13.14 -27.80
CA VAL A 54 -29.92 12.92 -26.48
C VAL A 54 -28.54 13.56 -26.45
N ILE A 55 -28.32 14.46 -25.50
CA ILE A 55 -27.04 15.11 -25.27
C ILE A 55 -26.55 14.65 -23.91
N SER A 56 -25.45 13.91 -23.89
CA SER A 56 -24.76 13.50 -22.68
C SER A 56 -23.25 13.67 -22.84
N GLY A 57 -22.54 13.80 -21.72
CA GLY A 57 -21.09 13.83 -21.66
C GLY A 57 -20.52 12.66 -20.86
N ASP A 58 -19.26 12.32 -21.15
CA ASP A 58 -18.53 11.31 -20.39
C ASP A 58 -18.23 11.81 -18.97
N ALA A 59 -18.38 10.92 -17.98
CA ALA A 59 -17.94 11.17 -16.62
C ALA A 59 -16.78 10.22 -16.28
N THR A 60 -15.58 10.76 -16.21
CA THR A 60 -14.37 10.02 -15.85
C THR A 60 -13.84 10.53 -14.52
N ALA A 61 -13.62 9.63 -13.57
CA ALA A 61 -12.89 9.94 -12.34
C ALA A 61 -11.71 9.00 -12.18
N THR A 62 -10.61 9.54 -11.69
CA THR A 62 -9.40 8.79 -11.36
C THR A 62 -9.02 9.12 -9.93
N GLY A 63 -8.93 8.09 -9.09
CA GLY A 63 -8.55 8.25 -7.69
C GLY A 63 -7.07 8.58 -7.54
N GLY A 64 -6.72 9.14 -6.40
CA GLY A 64 -5.32 9.40 -6.06
C GLY A 64 -4.59 8.11 -5.69
N GLY A 65 -3.33 7.99 -6.06
CA GLY A 65 -2.45 6.93 -5.56
C GLY A 65 -2.30 7.00 -4.03
N GLY A 66 -2.21 5.85 -3.37
CA GLY A 66 -1.88 5.76 -1.95
C GLY A 66 -0.43 6.16 -1.67
N GLY A 67 -0.16 6.55 -0.42
CA GLY A 67 1.20 6.88 0.03
C GLY A 67 2.04 5.63 0.28
N ALA A 68 3.34 5.70 0.00
CA ALA A 68 4.28 4.64 0.36
C ALA A 68 4.32 4.42 1.89
N GLY A 69 4.49 3.17 2.32
CA GLY A 69 4.73 2.82 3.72
C GLY A 69 6.11 3.25 4.20
N GLY A 70 6.27 3.38 5.52
CA GLY A 70 7.54 3.73 6.14
C GLY A 70 8.51 2.54 6.22
N ALA A 71 9.81 2.81 6.12
CA ALA A 71 10.84 1.79 6.31
C ALA A 71 10.82 1.20 7.73
N GLY A 72 11.12 -0.09 7.86
CA GLY A 72 11.29 -0.76 9.15
C GLY A 72 12.55 -0.30 9.89
N GLY A 73 12.57 -0.48 11.21
CA GLY A 73 13.70 -0.12 12.05
C GLY A 73 14.84 -1.15 12.00
N ALA A 74 16.08 -0.68 12.14
CA ALA A 74 17.24 -1.57 12.28
C ALA A 74 17.14 -2.36 13.60
N GLY A 75 17.38 -3.68 13.54
CA GLY A 75 17.40 -4.54 14.72
C GLY A 75 18.56 -4.18 15.64
N GLY A 76 18.29 -4.01 16.93
CA GLY A 76 19.32 -3.74 17.93
C GLY A 76 20.02 -5.03 18.34
N ASN A 77 21.34 -5.01 18.56
CA ASN A 77 22.07 -6.19 19.04
C ASN A 77 21.68 -6.46 20.50
N GLY A 78 20.82 -7.46 20.71
CA GLY A 78 20.44 -7.94 22.04
C GLY A 78 21.42 -8.99 22.54
#